data_AF-D8ID58-F1
#
_entry.id   AF-D8ID58-F1
#
_cell.length_a   1.000
_cell.length_b   1.000
_cell.length_c   1.000
_cell.angle_alpha   90.00
_cell.angle_beta   90.00
_cell.angle_gamma   90.00
#
_symmetry.space_group_name_H-M   'P 1'
#
loop_
_entity.id
_entity.type
_entity.pdbx_description
1 polymer ?
#
loop_
_entity_poly.entity_id
_entity_poly.type
_entity_poly.pdbx_seq_one_letter_code
_entity_poly.pdbx_strand_id
1 'polypeptide(L)'
;MNIEFLLSAKFNRALPTKDRLFKSIVSSLNEVNINPLVMLSEYSILDEDNSSTLIYSFHPASDPVYFEYKEGTLYVTINSGILGAGYHRFIISVLGRIATRLDIVFEEDKTYKDYSGYFKEKKFDKLKNFFAAALNEYSESLLANEEFKDFMISMPYDYPMIEKEYYALSPLGYWGKSWFNNLVNAPLEDKYNFAREFFIWNDEEINADFWFKSLNSIIWLYFPFREIIDDKERDVYKKIIYCFQEAYKKDKTLPYPWKILSDIAYYLDDDNLAKFIESNKQNNIQMVNTDIGFRKEYARYSIAGGFNISLPMSFNIYRDDKTLVEFKNIHTYIAMQVYSFANDEIDAIMEYVIKQMDVTKEEKGDLTDIKIKDIKSAVYKKSMSNDDYVFTVVAVSKKLALLAWFTYNGKENEELCIEAIKSISIYN
;
A
#
# COMPACT_ATOMS: atom_id res chain seq x y z
N MET A 1 -11.87 -0.47 9.71
CA MET A 1 -12.20 0.26 10.96
C MET A 1 -11.62 1.66 10.86
N ASN A 2 -12.47 2.69 10.82
CA ASN A 2 -11.99 4.08 10.71
C ASN A 2 -12.06 4.73 12.10
N ILE A 3 -10.89 5.02 12.69
CA ILE A 3 -10.78 5.76 13.95
C ILE A 3 -10.11 7.08 13.61
N GLU A 4 -10.95 8.01 13.19
CA GLU A 4 -10.57 9.34 12.76
C GLU A 4 -10.71 10.34 13.91
N PHE A 5 -9.77 11.28 13.99
CA PHE A 5 -9.96 12.49 14.76
C PHE A 5 -9.48 13.70 13.98
N LEU A 6 -10.12 14.82 14.31
CA LEU A 6 -10.02 16.06 13.57
C LEU A 6 -9.74 17.19 14.55
N LEU A 7 -8.77 18.05 14.24
CA LEU A 7 -8.40 19.21 15.06
C LEU A 7 -8.26 20.45 14.20
N SER A 8 -8.49 21.62 14.78
CA SER A 8 -8.29 22.90 14.10
C SER A 8 -7.47 23.86 14.94
N ALA A 9 -6.71 24.75 14.29
CA ALA A 9 -5.95 25.79 14.96
C ALA A 9 -6.01 27.10 14.17
N LYS A 10 -6.41 28.19 14.85
CA LYS A 10 -6.42 29.53 14.26
C LYS A 10 -5.11 30.26 14.53
N PHE A 11 -4.61 30.95 13.52
CA PHE A 11 -3.42 31.79 13.68
C PHE A 11 -3.80 33.17 14.20
N ASN A 12 -3.17 33.57 15.31
CA ASN A 12 -3.44 34.86 15.97
C ASN A 12 -2.59 36.03 15.42
N ARG A 13 -1.69 35.79 14.45
CA ARG A 13 -0.76 36.78 13.88
C ARG A 13 -0.71 36.67 12.34
N ALA A 14 -0.22 37.72 11.69
CA ALA A 14 0.03 37.73 10.25
C ALA A 14 0.92 36.53 9.87
N LEU A 15 0.37 35.64 9.04
CA LEU A 15 0.97 34.36 8.76
C LEU A 15 2.21 34.46 7.85
N PRO A 16 3.14 33.49 7.97
CA PRO A 16 4.00 33.14 6.85
C PRO A 16 3.15 32.74 5.63
N THR A 17 3.65 32.95 4.41
CA THR A 17 3.00 32.40 3.20
C THR A 17 2.72 30.89 3.34
N LYS A 18 1.71 30.35 2.66
CA LYS A 18 1.32 28.93 2.75
C LYS A 18 2.51 27.98 2.65
N ASP A 19 3.39 28.22 1.67
CA ASP A 19 4.65 27.51 1.49
C ASP A 19 5.54 27.48 2.74
N ARG A 20 5.66 28.63 3.41
CA ARG A 20 6.52 28.78 4.57
C ARG A 20 5.89 28.10 5.80
N LEU A 21 4.56 28.06 5.90
CA LEU A 21 3.87 27.26 6.92
C LEU A 21 4.20 25.76 6.75
N PHE A 22 3.97 25.19 5.56
CA PHE A 22 4.22 23.77 5.35
C PHE A 22 5.69 23.38 5.39
N LYS A 23 6.60 24.21 4.88
CA LYS A 23 8.04 24.00 5.09
C LYS A 23 8.41 23.99 6.58
N SER A 24 7.77 24.82 7.40
CA SER A 24 8.01 24.83 8.85
C SER A 24 7.46 23.59 9.54
N ILE A 25 6.27 23.12 9.13
CA ILE A 25 5.69 21.87 9.62
C ILE A 25 6.59 20.68 9.25
N VAL A 26 6.94 20.54 7.96
CA VAL A 26 7.83 19.46 7.47
C VAL A 26 9.19 19.51 8.16
N SER A 27 9.79 20.70 8.30
CA SER A 27 11.06 20.85 9.04
C SER A 27 10.94 20.36 10.48
N SER A 28 9.81 20.58 11.13
CA SER A 28 9.57 20.11 12.50
C SER A 28 9.38 18.59 12.54
N LEU A 29 8.63 18.05 11.58
CA LEU A 29 8.35 16.62 11.47
C LEU A 29 9.56 15.78 11.05
N ASN A 30 10.58 16.39 10.44
CA ASN A 30 11.82 15.73 10.08
C ASN A 30 12.88 15.76 11.20
N GLU A 31 12.60 16.40 12.33
CA GLU A 31 13.49 16.33 13.50
C GLU A 31 13.25 15.04 14.26
N VAL A 32 14.26 14.18 14.40
CA VAL A 32 14.16 12.86 15.08
C VAL A 32 13.61 12.96 16.50
N ASN A 33 13.95 14.03 17.22
CA ASN A 33 13.46 14.28 18.57
C ASN A 33 11.94 14.53 18.60
N ILE A 34 11.39 15.03 17.49
CA ILE A 34 9.96 15.27 17.31
C ILE A 34 9.28 14.02 16.76
N ASN A 35 9.86 13.41 15.73
CA ASN A 35 9.34 12.24 15.03
C ASN A 35 10.39 11.10 14.99
N PRO A 36 10.29 10.10 15.88
CA PRO A 36 11.16 8.93 15.86
C PRO A 36 10.91 8.02 14.63
N LEU A 37 9.85 8.27 13.85
CA LEU A 37 9.49 7.53 12.64
C LEU A 37 9.96 8.24 11.36
N VAL A 38 10.86 9.23 11.43
CA VAL A 38 11.30 10.01 10.26
C VAL A 38 11.81 9.12 9.11
N MET A 39 12.50 8.02 9.42
CA MET A 39 13.02 7.08 8.41
C MET A 39 11.91 6.31 7.66
N LEU A 40 10.71 6.24 8.23
CA LEU A 40 9.54 5.63 7.62
C LEU A 40 8.64 6.65 6.93
N SER A 41 8.80 7.92 7.27
CA SER A 41 7.88 8.98 6.90
C SER A 41 8.07 9.43 5.44
N GLU A 42 6.98 9.89 4.84
CA GLU A 42 6.96 10.50 3.51
C GLU A 42 6.01 11.69 3.52
N TYR A 43 6.24 12.67 2.64
CA TYR A 43 5.34 13.80 2.51
C TYR A 43 5.22 14.29 1.07
N SER A 44 4.08 14.90 0.77
CA SER A 44 3.81 15.63 -0.46
C SER A 44 2.99 16.88 -0.16
N ILE A 45 3.10 17.89 -1.01
CA ILE A 45 2.28 19.11 -0.93
C ILE A 45 1.45 19.16 -2.20
N LEU A 46 0.13 19.23 -2.04
CA LEU A 46 -0.82 19.47 -3.12
C LEU A 46 -1.23 20.94 -3.08
N ASP A 47 -1.01 21.64 -4.18
CA ASP A 47 -1.46 23.01 -4.37
C ASP A 47 -2.65 23.03 -5.33
N GLU A 48 -3.79 23.49 -4.84
CA GLU A 48 -5.02 23.71 -5.62
C GLU A 48 -5.39 25.19 -5.58
N ASP A 49 -6.28 25.62 -6.48
CA ASP A 49 -6.73 27.01 -6.52
C ASP A 49 -7.38 27.40 -5.16
N ASN A 50 -6.70 28.26 -4.40
CA ASN A 50 -7.06 28.77 -3.07
C ASN A 50 -6.89 27.83 -1.85
N SER A 51 -6.45 26.58 -2.01
CA SER A 51 -6.11 25.65 -0.90
C SER A 51 -4.73 25.04 -1.12
N SER A 52 -4.01 24.78 -0.03
CA SER A 52 -2.81 23.95 -0.09
C SER A 52 -2.95 22.91 1.00
N THR A 53 -2.62 21.66 0.66
CA THR A 53 -2.72 20.51 1.56
C THR A 53 -1.37 19.82 1.66
N LEU A 54 -0.81 19.79 2.87
CA LEU A 54 0.33 18.95 3.18
C LEU A 54 -0.19 17.56 3.57
N ILE A 55 0.23 16.55 2.82
CA ILE A 55 -0.02 15.14 3.09
C ILE A 55 1.26 14.59 3.73
N TYR A 56 1.17 14.08 4.95
CA TYR A 56 2.32 13.54 5.68
C TYR A 56 2.01 12.14 6.20
N SER A 57 2.69 11.13 5.66
CA SER A 57 2.63 9.76 6.16
C SER A 57 3.72 9.52 7.19
N PHE A 58 3.35 9.11 8.41
CA PHE A 58 4.32 8.75 9.46
C PHE A 58 4.74 7.28 9.36
N HIS A 59 3.90 6.43 8.78
CA HIS A 59 4.13 4.99 8.68
C HIS A 59 3.52 4.44 7.38
N PRO A 60 4.23 3.59 6.61
CA PRO A 60 3.74 3.07 5.31
C PRO A 60 2.41 2.31 5.38
N ALA A 61 2.07 1.76 6.54
CA ALA A 61 0.81 1.05 6.78
C ALA A 61 -0.34 1.93 7.33
N SER A 62 -0.11 3.22 7.59
CA SER A 62 -1.15 4.16 8.03
C SER A 62 -1.59 5.06 6.90
N ASP A 63 -2.86 5.46 6.92
CA ASP A 63 -3.30 6.62 6.15
C ASP A 63 -2.48 7.87 6.53
N PRO A 64 -2.20 8.75 5.57
CA PRO A 64 -1.46 9.97 5.85
C PRO A 64 -2.28 10.93 6.71
N VAL A 65 -1.57 11.80 7.42
CA VAL A 65 -2.15 12.96 8.09
C VAL A 65 -2.27 14.09 7.08
N TYR A 66 -3.46 14.67 6.99
CA TYR A 66 -3.74 15.80 6.10
C TYR A 66 -3.71 17.09 6.90
N PHE A 67 -2.90 18.03 6.46
CA PHE A 67 -2.82 19.40 6.98
C PHE A 67 -3.37 20.35 5.91
N GLU A 68 -4.62 20.79 6.07
CA GLU A 68 -5.26 21.73 5.16
C GLU A 68 -5.22 23.14 5.75
N TYR A 69 -4.73 24.11 4.98
CA TYR A 69 -4.70 25.50 5.41
C TYR A 69 -5.67 26.36 4.60
N LYS A 70 -6.71 26.86 5.27
CA LYS A 70 -7.80 27.64 4.68
C LYS A 70 -8.24 28.78 5.59
N GLU A 71 -8.37 29.99 5.02
CA GLU A 71 -8.95 31.16 5.71
C GLU A 71 -8.31 31.47 7.09
N GLY A 72 -6.99 31.28 7.24
CA GLY A 72 -6.29 31.54 8.50
C GLY A 72 -6.41 30.43 9.55
N THR A 73 -6.99 29.28 9.17
CA THR A 73 -7.16 28.10 10.02
C THR A 73 -6.41 26.92 9.42
N LEU A 74 -5.66 26.21 10.26
CA LEU A 74 -5.07 24.91 9.94
C LEU A 74 -6.00 23.81 10.44
N TYR A 75 -6.47 22.97 9.53
CA TYR A 75 -7.24 21.77 9.82
C TYR A 75 -6.33 20.55 9.71
N VAL A 76 -6.50 19.61 10.63
CA VAL A 76 -5.73 18.38 10.64
C VAL A 76 -6.69 17.20 10.72
N THR A 77 -6.59 16.30 9.74
CA THR A 77 -7.35 15.05 9.67
C THR A 77 -6.40 13.87 9.88
N ILE A 78 -6.70 13.01 10.84
CA ILE A 78 -5.88 11.86 11.22
C ILE A 78 -6.75 10.60 11.27
N ASN A 79 -6.34 9.53 10.59
CA ASN A 79 -6.85 8.18 10.84
C ASN A 79 -5.79 7.36 11.59
N SER A 80 -6.19 6.77 12.71
CA SER A 80 -5.32 5.97 13.59
C SER A 80 -5.71 4.49 13.64
N GLY A 81 -6.68 4.08 12.81
CA GLY A 81 -7.42 2.83 12.95
C GLY A 81 -6.58 1.56 12.94
N ILE A 82 -5.55 1.43 12.10
CA ILE A 82 -4.74 0.19 12.03
C ILE A 82 -3.47 0.21 12.87
N LEU A 83 -2.97 1.40 13.14
CA LEU A 83 -1.78 1.56 13.96
C LEU A 83 -2.13 1.40 15.44
N GLY A 84 -3.30 1.86 15.91
CA GLY A 84 -3.74 1.62 17.28
C GLY A 84 -3.52 2.79 18.24
N ALA A 85 -3.78 2.52 19.53
CA ALA A 85 -3.79 3.51 20.59
C ALA A 85 -2.44 4.24 20.78
N GLY A 86 -1.32 3.52 20.66
CA GLY A 86 0.02 4.11 20.81
C GLY A 86 0.33 5.15 19.74
N TYR A 87 -0.03 4.86 18.49
CA TYR A 87 0.10 5.80 17.38
C TYR A 87 -0.81 7.01 17.53
N HIS A 88 -2.06 6.81 17.95
CA HIS A 88 -2.99 7.90 18.23
C HIS A 88 -2.40 8.88 19.27
N ARG A 89 -1.88 8.36 20.39
CA ARG A 89 -1.16 9.16 21.39
C ARG A 89 0.03 9.90 20.78
N PHE A 90 0.84 9.19 19.99
CA PHE A 90 2.02 9.75 19.36
C PHE A 90 1.70 10.94 18.48
N ILE A 91 0.69 10.84 17.60
CA ILE A 91 0.30 11.94 16.73
C ILE A 91 -0.15 13.16 17.54
N ILE A 92 -0.94 12.97 18.60
CA ILE A 92 -1.34 14.08 19.48
C ILE A 92 -0.14 14.74 20.16
N SER A 93 0.89 13.96 20.55
CA SER A 93 2.14 14.50 21.09
C SER A 93 2.92 15.32 20.06
N VAL A 94 3.01 14.82 18.83
CA VAL A 94 3.63 15.54 17.69
C VAL A 94 2.90 16.85 17.39
N LEU A 95 1.57 16.82 17.35
CA LEU A 95 0.76 18.03 17.14
C LEU A 95 0.97 19.05 18.26
N GLY A 96 1.12 18.63 19.52
CA GLY A 96 1.48 19.53 20.63
C GLY A 96 2.84 20.20 20.45
N ARG A 97 3.82 19.50 19.88
CA ARG A 97 5.15 20.06 19.57
C ARG A 97 5.09 21.05 18.40
N ILE A 98 4.34 20.71 17.34
CA ILE A 98 4.08 21.61 16.22
C ILE A 98 3.38 22.88 16.71
N ALA A 99 2.34 22.72 17.53
CA ALA A 99 1.57 23.82 18.09
C ALA A 99 2.47 24.82 18.84
N THR A 100 3.34 24.29 19.70
CA THR A 100 4.33 25.08 20.45
C THR A 100 5.25 25.87 19.51
N ARG A 101 5.73 25.25 18.43
CA ARG A 101 6.69 25.87 17.50
C ARG A 101 6.05 26.91 16.59
N LEU A 102 4.78 26.72 16.24
CA LEU A 102 4.02 27.63 15.40
C LEU A 102 3.27 28.72 16.19
N ASP A 103 3.33 28.67 17.53
CA ASP A 103 2.57 29.56 18.43
C ASP A 103 1.05 29.52 18.14
N ILE A 104 0.53 28.28 17.98
CA ILE A 104 -0.88 28.00 17.74
C ILE A 104 -1.43 27.07 18.82
N VAL A 105 -2.76 27.00 18.93
CA VAL A 105 -3.48 26.08 19.83
C VAL A 105 -4.43 25.24 19.01
N PHE A 106 -4.28 23.93 19.08
CA PHE A 106 -5.26 23.00 18.51
C PHE A 106 -6.48 22.90 19.43
N GLU A 107 -7.66 22.92 18.83
CA GLU A 107 -8.95 22.86 19.50
C GLU A 107 -9.87 21.84 18.83
N GLU A 108 -10.82 21.34 19.61
CA GLU A 108 -11.95 20.56 19.12
C GLU A 108 -13.19 21.44 19.00
N ASP A 109 -14.03 21.17 18.00
CA ASP A 109 -15.37 21.73 17.88
C ASP A 109 -16.45 20.64 17.69
N LYS A 110 -17.64 21.00 17.21
CA LYS A 110 -18.74 20.04 17.00
C LYS A 110 -18.47 19.03 15.89
N THR A 111 -17.72 19.45 14.87
CA THR A 111 -17.39 18.68 13.67
C THR A 111 -15.98 18.09 13.77
N TYR A 112 -15.03 18.84 14.34
CA TYR A 112 -13.63 18.46 14.47
C TYR A 112 -13.33 18.02 15.91
N LYS A 113 -13.35 16.71 16.20
CA LYS A 113 -13.05 16.21 17.56
C LYS A 113 -12.38 14.85 17.57
N ASP A 114 -11.73 14.52 18.68
CA ASP A 114 -11.27 13.17 19.01
C ASP A 114 -12.36 12.41 19.79
N TYR A 115 -12.97 11.44 19.12
CA TYR A 115 -14.03 10.60 19.68
C TYR A 115 -13.56 9.71 20.83
N SER A 116 -12.25 9.43 20.92
CA SER A 116 -11.69 8.67 22.05
C SER A 116 -11.60 9.51 23.33
N GLY A 117 -11.66 10.85 23.21
CA GLY A 117 -11.48 11.80 24.30
C GLY A 117 -10.03 11.93 24.78
N TYR A 118 -9.07 11.24 24.15
CA TYR A 118 -7.67 11.27 24.55
C TYR A 118 -7.04 12.65 24.36
N PHE A 119 -7.43 13.41 23.33
CA PHE A 119 -6.94 14.77 23.10
C PHE A 119 -7.12 15.67 24.33
N LYS A 120 -8.28 15.59 25.00
CA LYS A 120 -8.60 16.36 26.21
C LYS A 120 -8.05 15.73 27.49
N GLU A 121 -8.27 14.43 27.67
CA GLU A 121 -8.02 13.77 28.95
C GLU A 121 -6.58 13.30 29.13
N LYS A 122 -5.85 13.02 28.04
CA LYS A 122 -4.50 12.43 28.03
C LYS A 122 -4.37 11.12 28.84
N LYS A 123 -5.46 10.36 29.00
CA LYS A 123 -5.48 9.09 29.75
C LYS A 123 -5.32 7.90 28.82
N PHE A 124 -4.13 7.29 28.82
CA PHE A 124 -3.80 6.23 27.86
C PHE A 124 -4.61 4.95 28.07
N ASP A 125 -4.90 4.56 29.32
CA ASP A 125 -5.74 3.38 29.60
C ASP A 125 -7.13 3.52 28.98
N LYS A 126 -7.73 4.73 29.02
CA LYS A 126 -9.02 4.97 28.37
C LYS A 126 -8.93 4.82 26.86
N LEU A 127 -7.85 5.31 26.25
CA LEU A 127 -7.59 5.18 24.82
C LEU A 127 -7.44 3.71 24.41
N LYS A 128 -6.68 2.92 25.17
CA LYS A 128 -6.56 1.47 24.94
C LYS A 128 -7.92 0.77 24.98
N ASN A 129 -8.74 1.10 25.97
CA ASN A 129 -10.07 0.51 26.12
C ASN A 129 -10.99 0.90 24.96
N PHE A 130 -10.90 2.15 24.51
CA PHE A 130 -11.62 2.64 23.34
C PHE A 130 -11.26 1.84 22.08
N PHE A 131 -9.97 1.63 21.81
CA PHE A 131 -9.52 0.86 20.64
C PHE A 131 -9.92 -0.62 20.71
N ALA A 132 -9.83 -1.24 21.89
CA ALA A 132 -10.27 -2.63 22.09
C ALA A 132 -11.80 -2.77 21.89
N ALA A 133 -12.58 -1.81 22.40
CA ALA A 133 -14.04 -1.78 22.22
C ALA A 133 -14.41 -1.57 20.75
N ALA A 134 -13.78 -0.62 20.06
CA ALA A 134 -14.01 -0.35 18.63
C ALA A 134 -13.70 -1.59 17.76
N LEU A 135 -12.59 -2.29 18.06
CA LEU A 135 -12.24 -3.54 17.37
C LEU A 135 -13.28 -4.64 17.62
N ASN A 136 -13.81 -4.74 18.85
CA ASN A 136 -14.87 -5.67 19.18
C ASN A 136 -16.17 -5.37 18.41
N GLU A 137 -16.65 -4.13 18.44
CA GLU A 137 -17.86 -3.70 17.74
C GLU A 137 -17.74 -3.92 16.22
N TYR A 138 -16.56 -3.62 15.66
CA TYR A 138 -16.25 -3.90 14.26
C TYR A 138 -16.32 -5.41 13.96
N SER A 139 -15.80 -6.24 14.87
CA SER A 139 -15.81 -7.70 14.73
C SER A 139 -17.21 -8.29 14.82
N GLU A 140 -18.05 -7.79 15.73
CA GLU A 140 -19.47 -8.15 15.81
C GLU A 140 -20.20 -7.82 14.51
N SER A 141 -19.97 -6.62 13.98
CA SER A 141 -20.55 -6.18 12.71
C SER A 141 -20.09 -7.04 11.52
N LEU A 142 -18.82 -7.43 11.51
CA LEU A 142 -18.23 -8.30 10.49
C LEU A 142 -18.81 -9.73 10.54
N LEU A 143 -19.06 -10.25 11.75
CA LEU A 143 -19.61 -11.60 11.94
C LEU A 143 -21.12 -11.69 11.69
N ALA A 144 -21.86 -10.60 11.94
CA ALA A 144 -23.32 -10.56 11.83
C ALA A 144 -23.83 -10.63 10.38
N ASN A 145 -22.96 -10.44 9.40
CA ASN A 145 -23.34 -10.45 7.99
C ASN A 145 -22.65 -11.64 7.29
N GLU A 146 -23.46 -12.57 6.79
CA GLU A 146 -22.98 -13.85 6.25
C GLU A 146 -22.58 -13.77 4.77
N GLU A 147 -23.03 -12.74 4.06
CA GLU A 147 -22.67 -12.49 2.64
C GLU A 147 -21.30 -11.82 2.48
N PHE A 148 -20.73 -11.41 3.61
CA PHE A 148 -19.48 -10.68 3.71
C PHE A 148 -18.27 -11.61 3.52
N LYS A 149 -17.56 -11.42 2.39
CA LYS A 149 -16.26 -12.01 2.05
C LYS A 149 -15.27 -10.93 1.60
N ASP A 150 -13.99 -11.24 1.66
CA ASP A 150 -12.88 -10.43 1.12
C ASP A 150 -12.74 -9.02 1.74
N PHE A 151 -12.77 -8.93 3.08
CA PHE A 151 -12.64 -7.64 3.77
C PHE A 151 -11.21 -7.11 3.80
N MET A 152 -11.05 -5.84 3.43
CA MET A 152 -9.83 -5.08 3.65
C MET A 152 -10.00 -4.18 4.86
N ILE A 153 -9.41 -4.59 5.99
CA ILE A 153 -9.50 -3.82 7.24
C ILE A 153 -8.33 -2.86 7.32
N SER A 154 -8.63 -1.59 7.06
CA SER A 154 -7.70 -0.48 7.23
C SER A 154 -6.40 -0.68 6.43
N MET A 155 -6.58 -1.19 5.20
CA MET A 155 -5.56 -1.22 4.16
C MET A 155 -5.40 0.17 3.53
N PRO A 156 -4.25 0.45 2.90
CA PRO A 156 -4.11 1.62 2.04
C PRO A 156 -5.26 1.71 1.04
N TYR A 157 -5.81 2.91 0.83
CA TYR A 157 -7.02 3.13 0.03
C TYR A 157 -6.93 2.57 -1.39
N ASP A 158 -5.78 2.72 -2.05
CA ASP A 158 -5.53 2.27 -3.42
C ASP A 158 -4.88 0.88 -3.51
N TYR A 159 -5.03 0.05 -2.46
CA TYR A 159 -4.46 -1.28 -2.48
C TYR A 159 -5.25 -2.20 -3.43
N PRO A 160 -4.59 -2.92 -4.35
CA PRO A 160 -5.29 -3.68 -5.38
C PRO A 160 -6.01 -4.90 -4.79
N MET A 161 -7.10 -5.31 -5.45
CA MET A 161 -7.89 -6.46 -5.03
C MET A 161 -7.14 -7.77 -5.31
N ILE A 162 -6.82 -8.49 -4.24
CA ILE A 162 -6.15 -9.80 -4.31
C ILE A 162 -7.16 -10.85 -4.80
N GLU A 163 -6.77 -11.69 -5.77
CA GLU A 163 -7.67 -12.72 -6.35
C GLU A 163 -7.83 -13.98 -5.50
N LYS A 164 -7.01 -14.14 -4.46
CA LYS A 164 -7.13 -15.21 -3.47
C LYS A 164 -8.37 -14.96 -2.60
N GLU A 165 -9.11 -16.01 -2.25
CA GLU A 165 -10.20 -15.91 -1.27
C GLU A 165 -9.65 -15.66 0.14
N TYR A 166 -10.23 -14.69 0.85
CA TYR A 166 -9.93 -14.45 2.27
C TYR A 166 -11.18 -14.01 3.04
N TYR A 167 -11.17 -14.24 4.36
CA TYR A 167 -12.24 -13.70 5.20
C TYR A 167 -12.02 -12.20 5.43
N ALA A 168 -10.87 -11.86 6.01
CA ALA A 168 -10.40 -10.49 6.11
C ALA A 168 -8.87 -10.44 5.95
N LEU A 169 -8.37 -9.27 5.58
CA LEU A 169 -6.96 -8.95 5.57
C LEU A 169 -6.73 -7.58 6.22
N SER A 170 -5.54 -7.40 6.76
CA SER A 170 -5.04 -6.12 7.25
C SER A 170 -3.57 -5.99 6.84
N PRO A 171 -2.92 -4.84 7.08
CA PRO A 171 -1.48 -4.70 6.91
C PRO A 171 -0.62 -5.74 7.61
N LEU A 172 -1.14 -6.50 8.59
CA LEU A 172 -0.42 -7.58 9.26
C LEU A 172 -0.68 -8.99 8.69
N GLY A 173 -1.49 -9.10 7.64
CA GLY A 173 -1.77 -10.35 6.94
C GLY A 173 -3.23 -10.74 6.94
N TYR A 174 -3.50 -12.03 6.74
CA TYR A 174 -4.84 -12.60 6.68
C TYR A 174 -5.40 -12.90 8.08
N TRP A 175 -6.70 -12.67 8.25
CA TRP A 175 -7.44 -12.90 9.48
C TRP A 175 -8.64 -13.81 9.21
N GLY A 176 -8.66 -14.96 9.89
CA GLY A 176 -9.74 -15.94 9.76
C GLY A 176 -10.97 -15.57 10.59
N LYS A 177 -12.15 -16.02 10.16
CA LYS A 177 -13.43 -15.84 10.88
C LYS A 177 -13.37 -16.32 12.33
N SER A 178 -12.61 -17.39 12.61
CA SER A 178 -12.41 -17.92 13.96
C SER A 178 -11.72 -16.92 14.89
N TRP A 179 -10.78 -16.10 14.40
CA TRP A 179 -10.09 -15.11 15.22
C TRP A 179 -11.07 -14.04 15.72
N PHE A 180 -11.94 -13.54 14.84
CA PHE A 180 -12.97 -12.56 15.20
C PHE A 180 -14.01 -13.17 16.16
N ASN A 181 -14.44 -14.41 15.94
CA ASN A 181 -15.31 -15.13 16.87
C ASN A 181 -14.68 -15.25 18.26
N ASN A 182 -13.38 -15.58 18.34
CA ASN A 182 -12.68 -15.69 19.60
C ASN A 182 -12.60 -14.35 20.33
N LEU A 183 -12.30 -13.26 19.61
CA LEU A 183 -12.28 -11.90 20.18
C LEU A 183 -13.64 -11.50 20.77
N VAL A 184 -14.74 -11.69 20.02
CA VAL A 184 -16.08 -11.26 20.48
C VAL A 184 -16.48 -12.00 21.77
N ASN A 185 -16.18 -13.30 21.84
CA ASN A 185 -16.50 -14.15 22.98
C ASN A 185 -15.47 -14.08 24.13
N ALA A 186 -14.36 -13.37 23.96
CA ALA A 186 -13.32 -13.28 24.97
C ALA A 186 -13.76 -12.42 26.18
N PRO A 187 -13.29 -12.76 27.40
CA PRO A 187 -13.37 -11.86 28.56
C PRO A 187 -12.73 -10.50 28.28
N LEU A 188 -13.19 -9.44 28.96
CA LEU A 188 -12.69 -8.07 28.74
C LEU A 188 -11.16 -7.94 28.88
N GLU A 189 -10.58 -8.66 29.84
CA GLU A 189 -9.14 -8.69 30.09
C GLU A 189 -8.34 -9.31 28.93
N ASP A 190 -8.91 -10.29 28.23
CA ASP A 190 -8.29 -10.94 27.08
C ASP A 190 -8.46 -10.14 25.79
N LYS A 191 -9.49 -9.29 25.68
CA LYS A 191 -9.68 -8.39 24.51
C LYS A 191 -8.49 -7.46 24.29
N TYR A 192 -7.73 -7.12 25.34
CA TYR A 192 -6.49 -6.36 25.19
C TYR A 192 -5.38 -7.13 24.48
N ASN A 193 -5.29 -8.45 24.71
CA ASN A 193 -4.31 -9.29 24.03
C ASN A 193 -4.65 -9.38 22.54
N PHE A 194 -5.93 -9.57 22.19
CA PHE A 194 -6.38 -9.51 20.81
C PHE A 194 -6.11 -8.15 20.15
N ALA A 195 -6.40 -7.04 20.84
CA ALA A 195 -6.09 -5.70 20.33
C ALA A 195 -4.58 -5.51 20.12
N ARG A 196 -3.76 -6.03 21.04
CA ARG A 196 -2.30 -6.03 20.88
C ARG A 196 -1.89 -6.84 19.66
N GLU A 197 -2.45 -8.03 19.42
CA GLU A 197 -2.16 -8.83 18.21
C GLU A 197 -2.53 -8.09 16.92
N PHE A 198 -3.69 -7.44 16.90
CA PHE A 198 -4.26 -6.82 15.71
C PHE A 198 -3.60 -5.48 15.33
N PHE A 199 -3.29 -4.63 16.31
CA PHE A 199 -2.71 -3.31 16.06
C PHE A 199 -1.18 -3.35 15.98
N ILE A 200 -0.62 -2.55 15.07
CA ILE A 200 0.84 -2.40 14.92
C ILE A 200 1.44 -1.74 16.19
N TRP A 201 0.76 -0.75 16.75
CA TRP A 201 1.20 0.07 17.88
C TRP A 201 0.08 0.28 18.91
N ASN A 202 -0.09 -0.70 19.81
CA ASN A 202 -1.10 -0.61 20.88
C ASN A 202 -0.56 -0.09 22.22
N ASP A 203 0.74 -0.19 22.45
CA ASP A 203 1.37 0.21 23.72
C ASP A 203 1.76 1.68 23.76
N GLU A 204 1.94 2.24 24.96
CA GLU A 204 2.16 3.68 25.15
C GLU A 204 3.47 4.15 24.50
N GLU A 205 4.50 3.31 24.63
CA GLU A 205 5.85 3.58 24.19
C GLU A 205 6.22 2.71 23.00
N ILE A 206 7.14 3.20 22.18
CA ILE A 206 7.70 2.46 21.05
C ILE A 206 8.57 1.31 21.59
N ASN A 207 8.11 0.08 21.40
CA ASN A 207 8.79 -1.12 21.88
C ASN A 207 9.25 -2.04 20.71
N ALA A 208 9.81 -3.21 21.04
CA ALA A 208 10.26 -4.16 20.02
C ALA A 208 9.11 -4.69 19.14
N ASP A 209 7.94 -4.90 19.75
CA ASP A 209 6.74 -5.42 19.09
C ASP A 209 6.23 -4.46 18.01
N PHE A 210 6.23 -3.14 18.28
CA PHE A 210 5.97 -2.12 17.26
C PHE A 210 6.87 -2.28 16.04
N TRP A 211 8.20 -2.25 16.25
CA TRP A 211 9.14 -2.31 15.13
C TRP A 211 9.06 -3.63 14.36
N PHE A 212 8.80 -4.73 15.06
CA PHE A 212 8.60 -6.04 14.44
C PHE A 212 7.29 -6.11 13.62
N LYS A 213 6.20 -5.52 14.11
CA LYS A 213 4.95 -5.42 13.34
C LYS A 213 5.07 -4.45 12.18
N SER A 214 5.78 -3.34 12.34
CA SER A 214 6.14 -2.44 11.25
C SER A 214 6.93 -3.18 10.17
N LEU A 215 7.97 -3.93 10.55
CA LEU A 215 8.73 -4.80 9.65
C LEU A 215 7.80 -5.73 8.87
N ASN A 216 6.95 -6.49 9.56
CA ASN A 216 6.04 -7.44 8.91
C ASN A 216 5.03 -6.74 8.01
N SER A 217 4.51 -5.58 8.43
CA SER A 217 3.52 -4.85 7.64
C SER A 217 4.07 -4.34 6.32
N ILE A 218 5.32 -3.84 6.33
CA ILE A 218 5.97 -3.36 5.11
C ILE A 218 6.28 -4.54 4.19
N ILE A 219 6.65 -5.70 4.73
CA ILE A 219 6.82 -6.93 3.93
C ILE A 219 5.49 -7.39 3.32
N TRP A 220 4.40 -7.41 4.12
CA TRP A 220 3.07 -7.79 3.65
C TRP A 220 2.61 -6.93 2.48
N LEU A 221 2.75 -5.62 2.62
CA LEU A 221 2.20 -4.65 1.67
C LEU A 221 3.10 -4.40 0.44
N TYR A 222 4.43 -4.32 0.63
CA TYR A 222 5.28 -3.63 -0.34
C TYR A 222 6.49 -4.42 -0.85
N PHE A 223 6.94 -5.48 -0.16
CA PHE A 223 8.11 -6.25 -0.61
C PHE A 223 7.76 -7.15 -1.80
N PRO A 224 8.35 -6.96 -3.00
CA PRO A 224 7.97 -7.70 -4.21
C PRO A 224 8.60 -9.10 -4.33
N PHE A 225 9.44 -9.52 -3.37
CA PHE A 225 10.12 -10.83 -3.34
C PHE A 225 11.07 -11.08 -4.53
N ARG A 226 11.81 -10.05 -4.94
CA ARG A 226 12.77 -10.11 -6.07
C ARG A 226 13.83 -9.01 -5.94
N GLU A 227 14.74 -8.89 -6.90
CA GLU A 227 15.70 -7.77 -6.94
C GLU A 227 15.01 -6.40 -7.15
N ILE A 228 15.74 -5.33 -6.81
CA ILE A 228 15.31 -3.94 -6.87
C ILE A 228 15.28 -3.46 -8.33
N ILE A 229 14.15 -2.87 -8.76
CA ILE A 229 14.03 -2.30 -10.12
C ILE A 229 14.13 -0.76 -10.17
N ASP A 230 13.96 -0.07 -9.04
CA ASP A 230 14.03 1.39 -8.93
C ASP A 230 14.37 1.86 -7.50
N ASP A 231 14.58 3.17 -7.34
CA ASP A 231 14.95 3.77 -6.06
C ASP A 231 13.80 3.72 -5.03
N LYS A 232 12.53 3.67 -5.47
CA LYS A 232 11.39 3.56 -4.55
C LYS A 232 11.39 2.20 -3.86
N GLU A 233 11.64 1.13 -4.61
CA GLU A 233 11.83 -0.20 -4.01
C GLU A 233 13.05 -0.26 -3.09
N ARG A 234 14.16 0.38 -3.49
CA ARG A 234 15.35 0.47 -2.64
C ARG A 234 15.03 1.11 -1.29
N ASP A 235 14.21 2.15 -1.28
CA ASP A 235 13.79 2.81 -0.06
C ASP A 235 12.86 1.94 0.79
N VAL A 236 11.95 1.17 0.19
CA VAL A 236 11.16 0.15 0.91
C VAL A 236 12.08 -0.87 1.60
N TYR A 237 13.13 -1.33 0.92
CA TYR A 237 14.03 -2.36 1.45
C TYR A 237 14.82 -1.81 2.64
N LYS A 238 15.31 -0.57 2.52
CA LYS A 238 15.95 0.14 3.64
C LYS A 238 15.00 0.32 4.82
N LYS A 239 13.73 0.64 4.60
CA LYS A 239 12.71 0.75 5.66
C LYS A 239 12.49 -0.59 6.38
N ILE A 240 12.43 -1.70 5.64
CA ILE A 240 12.34 -3.06 6.20
C ILE A 240 13.55 -3.32 7.11
N ILE A 241 14.77 -3.08 6.61
CA ILE A 241 15.99 -3.30 7.39
C ILE A 241 16.06 -2.40 8.62
N TYR A 242 15.65 -1.13 8.51
CA TYR A 242 15.59 -0.21 9.63
C TYR A 242 14.65 -0.72 10.74
N CYS A 243 13.44 -1.15 10.39
CA CYS A 243 12.50 -1.75 11.33
C CYS A 243 13.09 -3.01 11.98
N PHE A 244 13.75 -3.88 11.20
CA PHE A 244 14.44 -5.05 11.73
C PHE A 244 15.52 -4.67 12.76
N GLN A 245 16.39 -3.71 12.44
CA GLN A 245 17.46 -3.28 13.34
C GLN A 245 16.91 -2.70 14.64
N GLU A 246 15.87 -1.87 14.57
CA GLU A 246 15.26 -1.26 15.75
C GLU A 246 14.50 -2.26 16.63
N ALA A 247 13.86 -3.27 16.02
CA ALA A 247 13.26 -4.39 16.72
C ALA A 247 14.33 -5.26 17.39
N TYR A 248 15.34 -5.70 16.62
CA TYR A 248 16.38 -6.64 17.06
C TYR A 248 17.25 -6.06 18.18
N LYS A 249 17.51 -4.74 18.14
CA LYS A 249 18.18 -4.02 19.22
C LYS A 249 17.44 -4.13 20.56
N LYS A 250 16.10 -4.19 20.53
CA LYS A 250 15.24 -4.22 21.71
C LYS A 250 14.90 -5.64 22.16
N ASP A 251 14.65 -6.55 21.22
CA ASP A 251 14.36 -7.95 21.50
C ASP A 251 14.89 -8.87 20.39
N LYS A 252 15.88 -9.69 20.72
CA LYS A 252 16.53 -10.62 19.78
C LYS A 252 15.76 -11.93 19.59
N THR A 253 14.78 -12.19 20.44
CA THR A 253 14.05 -13.47 20.52
C THR A 253 12.82 -13.51 19.63
N LEU A 254 12.44 -12.37 19.05
CA LEU A 254 11.30 -12.29 18.12
C LEU A 254 11.52 -13.17 16.89
N PRO A 255 10.45 -13.72 16.30
CA PRO A 255 10.53 -14.64 15.17
C PRO A 255 10.81 -13.91 13.85
N TYR A 256 12.03 -13.40 13.68
CA TYR A 256 12.43 -12.64 12.49
C TYR A 256 12.38 -13.48 11.21
N PRO A 257 11.93 -12.89 10.07
CA PRO A 257 11.89 -13.57 8.78
C PRO A 257 13.28 -13.63 8.12
N TRP A 258 14.20 -14.39 8.72
CA TRP A 258 15.62 -14.41 8.38
C TRP A 258 15.93 -14.67 6.90
N LYS A 259 15.12 -15.49 6.22
CA LYS A 259 15.28 -15.75 4.78
C LYS A 259 15.04 -14.47 3.96
N ILE A 260 13.91 -13.80 4.20
CA ILE A 260 13.56 -12.55 3.51
C ILE A 260 14.58 -11.45 3.82
N LEU A 261 15.04 -11.36 5.06
CA LEU A 261 16.08 -10.39 5.44
C LEU A 261 17.40 -10.66 4.70
N SER A 262 17.78 -11.94 4.54
CA SER A 262 18.98 -12.33 3.79
C SER A 262 18.86 -11.95 2.31
N ASP A 263 17.70 -12.23 1.69
CA ASP A 263 17.41 -11.83 0.31
C ASP A 263 17.51 -10.30 0.16
N ILE A 264 16.90 -9.53 1.07
CA ILE A 264 16.95 -8.05 1.05
C ILE A 264 18.38 -7.52 1.22
N ALA A 265 19.18 -8.11 2.10
CA ALA A 265 20.57 -7.69 2.28
C ALA A 265 21.40 -7.93 1.01
N TYR A 266 21.17 -9.05 0.33
CA TYR A 266 21.78 -9.34 -0.97
C TYR A 266 21.32 -8.31 -2.03
N TYR A 267 20.02 -8.03 -2.12
CA TYR A 267 19.48 -7.05 -3.08
C TYR A 267 19.95 -5.61 -2.83
N LEU A 268 20.31 -5.28 -1.59
CA LEU A 268 20.88 -3.98 -1.22
C LEU A 268 22.40 -3.91 -1.43
N ASP A 269 23.05 -5.02 -1.82
CA ASP A 269 24.51 -5.17 -1.88
C ASP A 269 25.22 -4.83 -0.54
N ASP A 270 24.60 -5.16 0.60
CA ASP A 270 25.17 -4.91 1.94
C ASP A 270 25.79 -6.19 2.52
N ASP A 271 27.06 -6.43 2.20
CA ASP A 271 27.85 -7.58 2.66
C ASP A 271 27.91 -7.70 4.19
N ASN A 272 27.92 -6.57 4.91
CA ASN A 272 28.02 -6.58 6.36
C ASN A 272 26.71 -7.04 6.98
N LEU A 273 25.59 -6.53 6.47
CA LEU A 273 24.26 -6.94 6.87
C LEU A 273 24.02 -8.42 6.51
N ALA A 274 24.41 -8.86 5.31
CA ALA A 274 24.27 -10.25 4.89
C ALA A 274 25.03 -11.20 5.82
N LYS A 275 26.30 -10.89 6.15
CA LYS A 275 27.09 -11.68 7.12
C LYS A 275 26.47 -11.70 8.51
N PHE A 276 25.95 -10.57 8.96
CA PHE A 276 25.27 -10.46 10.25
C PHE A 276 24.01 -11.35 10.29
N ILE A 277 23.18 -11.30 9.24
CA ILE A 277 21.95 -12.09 9.14
C ILE A 277 22.27 -13.59 9.10
N GLU A 278 23.20 -14.03 8.24
CA GLU A 278 23.55 -15.45 8.15
C GLU A 278 24.11 -16.00 9.47
N SER A 279 24.94 -15.22 10.18
CA SER A 279 25.47 -15.60 11.50
C SER A 279 24.37 -15.75 12.57
N ASN A 280 23.31 -14.93 12.51
CA ASN A 280 22.22 -14.97 13.49
C ASN A 280 21.10 -15.96 13.13
N LYS A 281 20.91 -16.23 11.83
CA LYS A 281 19.97 -17.20 11.29
C LYS A 281 20.30 -18.62 11.75
N GLN A 282 21.58 -19.01 11.77
CA GLN A 282 22.02 -20.34 12.20
C GLN A 282 21.82 -20.59 13.70
N ASN A 283 21.79 -19.51 14.50
CA ASN A 283 21.68 -19.60 15.96
C ASN A 283 20.22 -19.57 16.47
N ASN A 284 19.24 -19.34 15.59
CA ASN A 284 17.83 -19.24 15.96
C ASN A 284 17.01 -20.40 15.38
N ILE A 285 16.58 -21.30 16.28
CA ILE A 285 15.90 -22.58 15.96
C ILE A 285 14.45 -22.36 15.51
N GLN A 286 13.83 -21.23 15.85
CA GLN A 286 12.48 -20.88 15.41
C GLN A 286 12.50 -20.26 14.01
N MET A 287 12.87 -21.06 13.00
CA MET A 287 12.55 -20.71 11.63
C MET A 287 11.03 -20.80 11.44
N VAL A 288 10.34 -19.66 11.48
CA VAL A 288 8.92 -19.61 11.12
C VAL A 288 8.82 -19.81 9.61
N ASN A 289 7.89 -20.68 9.18
CA ASN A 289 7.57 -20.85 7.78
C ASN A 289 6.90 -19.55 7.28
N THR A 290 7.68 -18.70 6.60
CA THR A 290 7.31 -17.33 6.24
C THR A 290 6.48 -17.27 4.97
N ASP A 291 5.26 -17.80 5.01
CA ASP A 291 4.25 -17.43 4.01
C ASP A 291 3.65 -16.06 4.34
N ILE A 292 4.53 -15.04 4.33
CA ILE A 292 4.19 -13.64 4.49
C ILE A 292 4.36 -12.92 3.14
N GLY A 293 3.57 -11.89 2.89
CA GLY A 293 3.66 -11.06 1.68
C GLY A 293 2.46 -11.20 0.74
N PHE A 294 1.61 -10.18 0.65
CA PHE A 294 0.54 -10.14 -0.35
C PHE A 294 1.11 -10.03 -1.77
N ARG A 295 2.31 -9.48 -1.91
CA ARG A 295 2.99 -9.32 -3.20
C ARG A 295 3.38 -10.65 -3.88
N LYS A 296 3.22 -11.79 -3.19
CA LYS A 296 3.32 -13.14 -3.78
C LYS A 296 2.06 -13.60 -4.49
N GLU A 297 0.94 -12.94 -4.23
CA GLU A 297 -0.37 -13.30 -4.77
C GLU A 297 -0.60 -12.66 -6.14
N TYR A 298 -1.74 -12.96 -6.75
CA TYR A 298 -2.24 -12.24 -7.93
C TYR A 298 -3.22 -11.16 -7.51
N ALA A 299 -3.22 -10.05 -8.23
CA ALA A 299 -4.22 -9.02 -8.09
C ALA A 299 -4.83 -8.66 -9.42
N ARG A 300 -6.09 -8.22 -9.35
CA ARG A 300 -6.81 -7.65 -10.47
C ARG A 300 -6.58 -6.14 -10.52
N TYR A 301 -6.11 -5.68 -11.67
CA TYR A 301 -5.89 -4.28 -11.96
C TYR A 301 -6.94 -3.77 -12.93
N SER A 302 -7.61 -2.68 -12.55
CA SER A 302 -8.55 -1.98 -13.42
C SER A 302 -7.79 -1.05 -14.35
N ILE A 303 -8.19 -1.06 -15.62
CA ILE A 303 -7.65 -0.25 -16.72
C ILE A 303 -8.79 0.64 -17.24
N ALA A 304 -8.45 1.71 -17.96
CA ALA A 304 -9.42 2.59 -18.60
C ALA A 304 -10.48 1.83 -19.43
N GLY A 305 -11.69 2.38 -19.52
CA GLY A 305 -12.78 1.77 -20.29
C GLY A 305 -13.33 0.46 -19.71
N GLY A 306 -13.05 0.14 -18.44
CA GLY A 306 -13.56 -1.05 -17.77
C GLY A 306 -12.79 -2.34 -18.09
N PHE A 307 -11.69 -2.25 -18.83
CA PHE A 307 -10.78 -3.37 -19.01
C PHE A 307 -10.10 -3.73 -17.69
N ASN A 308 -9.82 -5.00 -17.48
CA ASN A 308 -9.12 -5.51 -16.30
C ASN A 308 -8.08 -6.54 -16.73
N ILE A 309 -7.03 -6.68 -15.92
CA ILE A 309 -6.00 -7.72 -16.08
C ILE A 309 -5.63 -8.29 -14.71
N SER A 310 -5.37 -9.60 -14.64
CA SER A 310 -4.78 -10.23 -13.46
C SER A 310 -3.28 -10.38 -13.65
N LEU A 311 -2.51 -9.88 -12.69
CA LEU A 311 -1.05 -9.96 -12.71
C LEU A 311 -0.53 -10.40 -11.34
N PRO A 312 0.64 -11.07 -11.28
CA PRO A 312 1.35 -11.22 -10.03
C PRO A 312 1.58 -9.87 -9.38
N MET A 313 1.32 -9.78 -8.08
CA MET A 313 1.52 -8.56 -7.33
C MET A 313 2.99 -8.20 -7.17
N SER A 314 3.95 -8.95 -7.72
CA SER A 314 5.36 -8.52 -7.82
C SER A 314 5.58 -7.41 -8.86
N PHE A 315 4.59 -7.14 -9.73
CA PHE A 315 4.60 -6.02 -10.66
C PHE A 315 4.37 -4.67 -9.93
N ASN A 316 5.06 -3.64 -10.39
CA ASN A 316 4.79 -2.25 -10.04
C ASN A 316 3.97 -1.59 -11.14
N ILE A 317 3.01 -0.76 -10.75
CA ILE A 317 2.42 0.22 -11.66
C ILE A 317 3.45 1.33 -11.82
N TYR A 318 4.01 1.45 -13.02
CA TYR A 318 5.03 2.44 -13.36
C TYR A 318 4.40 3.75 -13.81
N ARG A 319 3.27 3.65 -14.52
CA ARG A 319 2.47 4.78 -14.99
C ARG A 319 1.01 4.38 -15.02
N ASP A 320 0.16 5.30 -14.59
CA ASP A 320 -1.28 5.21 -14.73
C ASP A 320 -1.80 6.59 -15.13
N ASP A 321 -2.12 6.74 -16.42
CA ASP A 321 -2.85 7.88 -16.92
C ASP A 321 -4.22 7.42 -17.46
N LYS A 322 -5.12 8.36 -17.70
CA LYS A 322 -6.51 8.09 -18.10
C LYS A 322 -6.67 7.13 -19.28
N THR A 323 -5.63 6.89 -20.08
CA THR A 323 -5.67 6.06 -21.28
C THR A 323 -4.57 5.02 -21.39
N LEU A 324 -3.48 5.12 -20.62
CA LEU A 324 -2.30 4.26 -20.66
C LEU A 324 -1.91 3.84 -19.23
N VAL A 325 -1.80 2.54 -19.04
CA VAL A 325 -1.27 1.93 -17.82
C VAL A 325 -0.05 1.09 -18.15
N GLU A 326 1.02 1.26 -17.39
CA GLU A 326 2.29 0.55 -17.57
C GLU A 326 2.64 -0.24 -16.30
N PHE A 327 2.90 -1.54 -16.47
CA PHE A 327 3.34 -2.44 -15.40
C PHE A 327 4.78 -2.88 -15.65
N LYS A 328 5.57 -2.95 -14.58
CA LYS A 328 6.98 -3.36 -14.65
C LYS A 328 7.32 -4.42 -13.61
N ASN A 329 8.06 -5.43 -14.05
CA ASN A 329 8.76 -6.43 -13.27
C ASN A 329 10.21 -6.52 -13.78
N ILE A 330 11.07 -7.36 -13.21
CA ILE A 330 12.50 -7.46 -13.61
C ILE A 330 12.63 -7.80 -15.09
N HIS A 331 11.99 -8.89 -15.53
CA HIS A 331 12.13 -9.41 -16.89
C HIS A 331 10.88 -9.19 -17.74
N THR A 332 9.96 -8.33 -17.29
CA THR A 332 8.67 -8.14 -17.96
C THR A 332 8.21 -6.71 -17.86
N TYR A 333 7.74 -6.17 -18.97
CA TYR A 333 7.15 -4.85 -19.08
C TYR A 333 5.85 -4.95 -19.88
N ILE A 334 4.78 -4.37 -19.35
CA ILE A 334 3.45 -4.41 -19.97
C ILE A 334 2.97 -2.97 -20.13
N ALA A 335 2.60 -2.57 -21.33
CA ALA A 335 1.94 -1.29 -21.60
C ALA A 335 0.56 -1.55 -22.18
N MET A 336 -0.48 -0.90 -21.66
CA MET A 336 -1.88 -1.11 -22.03
C MET A 336 -2.53 0.24 -22.34
N GLN A 337 -2.96 0.44 -23.58
CA GLN A 337 -3.59 1.66 -24.05
C GLN A 337 -5.02 1.43 -24.53
N VAL A 338 -5.95 2.29 -24.09
CA VAL A 338 -7.37 2.17 -24.41
C VAL A 338 -7.84 3.31 -25.31
N TYR A 339 -8.59 2.94 -26.35
CA TYR A 339 -9.18 3.84 -27.33
C TYR A 339 -10.70 3.75 -27.31
N SER A 340 -11.37 4.87 -27.51
CA SER A 340 -12.82 4.95 -27.67
C SER A 340 -13.20 5.35 -29.09
N PHE A 341 -14.29 4.77 -29.58
CA PHE A 341 -14.78 4.93 -30.94
C PHE A 341 -16.23 5.40 -30.94
N ALA A 342 -16.60 6.21 -31.93
CA ALA A 342 -18.00 6.56 -32.14
C ALA A 342 -18.79 5.39 -32.73
N ASN A 343 -18.13 4.62 -33.62
CA ASN A 343 -18.63 3.38 -34.20
C ASN A 343 -18.63 2.26 -33.14
N ASP A 344 -19.61 1.36 -33.20
CA ASP A 344 -19.74 0.16 -32.37
C ASP A 344 -19.59 -1.16 -33.15
N GLU A 345 -19.35 -1.07 -34.46
CA GLU A 345 -19.06 -2.23 -35.29
C GLU A 345 -17.66 -2.79 -34.96
N ILE A 346 -17.65 -3.89 -34.21
CA ILE A 346 -16.43 -4.53 -33.67
C ILE A 346 -15.41 -4.82 -34.78
N ASP A 347 -15.87 -5.29 -35.95
CA ASP A 347 -14.98 -5.69 -37.05
C ASP A 347 -14.28 -4.49 -37.69
N ALA A 348 -15.02 -3.39 -37.85
CA ALA A 348 -14.46 -2.14 -38.36
C ALA A 348 -13.46 -1.52 -37.38
N ILE A 349 -13.76 -1.56 -36.07
CA ILE A 349 -12.83 -1.10 -35.03
C ILE A 349 -11.57 -1.98 -35.01
N MET A 350 -11.73 -3.29 -35.07
CA MET A 350 -10.61 -4.24 -35.08
C MET A 350 -9.70 -4.00 -36.28
N GLU A 351 -10.28 -3.84 -37.48
CA GLU A 351 -9.51 -3.53 -38.68
C GLU A 351 -8.82 -2.17 -38.58
N TYR A 352 -9.50 -1.16 -38.03
CA TYR A 352 -8.91 0.15 -37.82
C TYR A 352 -7.73 0.11 -36.85
N VAL A 353 -7.87 -0.55 -35.69
CA VAL A 353 -6.80 -0.64 -34.68
C VAL A 353 -5.62 -1.44 -35.22
N ILE A 354 -5.86 -2.55 -35.91
CA ILE A 354 -4.80 -3.31 -36.58
C ILE A 354 -4.09 -2.47 -37.65
N LYS A 355 -4.80 -1.59 -38.36
CA LYS A 355 -4.19 -0.63 -39.31
C LYS A 355 -3.41 0.47 -38.62
N GLN A 356 -3.89 0.98 -37.48
CA GLN A 356 -3.20 2.00 -36.67
C GLN A 356 -1.93 1.47 -36.03
N MET A 357 -1.83 0.16 -35.81
CA MET A 357 -0.55 -0.52 -35.61
C MET A 357 0.26 -0.51 -36.91
N ASP A 358 0.45 0.64 -37.54
CA ASP A 358 0.96 0.85 -38.92
C ASP A 358 2.43 0.44 -39.06
N VAL A 359 2.62 -0.87 -38.99
CA VAL A 359 3.83 -1.54 -38.57
C VAL A 359 3.83 -2.81 -39.41
N THR A 360 4.80 -2.90 -40.32
CA THR A 360 4.89 -3.96 -41.33
C THR A 360 4.80 -5.35 -40.71
N LYS A 361 4.58 -6.43 -41.49
CA LYS A 361 4.56 -7.81 -40.95
C LYS A 361 5.83 -8.14 -40.15
N GLU A 362 6.96 -7.53 -40.50
CA GLU A 362 8.26 -7.63 -39.82
C GLU A 362 8.25 -7.04 -38.40
N GLU A 363 7.35 -6.12 -38.12
CA GLU A 363 7.34 -5.39 -36.86
C GLU A 363 6.24 -5.88 -35.88
N LYS A 364 5.13 -6.45 -36.36
CA LYS A 364 4.08 -7.05 -35.50
C LYS A 364 4.31 -8.50 -35.09
N GLY A 365 5.09 -9.27 -35.87
CA GLY A 365 5.33 -10.69 -35.62
C GLY A 365 4.23 -11.63 -36.15
N ASP A 366 4.24 -12.87 -35.69
CA ASP A 366 3.37 -13.95 -36.14
C ASP A 366 2.09 -14.03 -35.30
N LEU A 367 0.94 -14.25 -35.96
CA LEU A 367 -0.34 -14.44 -35.29
C LEU A 367 -0.32 -15.75 -34.48
N THR A 368 -0.78 -15.68 -33.24
CA THR A 368 -0.85 -16.81 -32.32
C THR A 368 -2.28 -17.35 -32.20
N ASP A 369 -2.44 -18.49 -31.53
CA ASP A 369 -3.70 -19.11 -31.17
C ASP A 369 -4.26 -18.64 -29.82
N ILE A 370 -3.53 -17.77 -29.11
CA ILE A 370 -3.94 -17.19 -27.83
C ILE A 370 -5.18 -16.33 -28.03
N LYS A 371 -6.20 -16.55 -27.20
CA LYS A 371 -7.46 -15.81 -27.23
C LYS A 371 -7.81 -15.29 -25.85
N ILE A 372 -8.35 -14.08 -25.83
CA ILE A 372 -8.98 -13.50 -24.65
C ILE A 372 -10.41 -14.02 -24.57
N LYS A 373 -10.81 -14.47 -23.38
CA LYS A 373 -12.15 -15.02 -23.17
C LYS A 373 -13.20 -13.91 -23.32
N ASP A 374 -14.30 -14.21 -24.02
CA ASP A 374 -15.47 -13.33 -24.19
C ASP A 374 -15.21 -11.95 -24.86
N ILE A 375 -14.01 -11.73 -25.43
CA ILE A 375 -13.62 -10.49 -26.13
C ILE A 375 -12.99 -10.85 -27.49
N LYS A 376 -13.42 -10.16 -28.56
CA LYS A 376 -12.79 -10.35 -29.88
C LYS A 376 -11.35 -9.83 -29.83
N SER A 377 -10.38 -10.69 -30.10
CA SER A 377 -8.97 -10.38 -29.92
C SER A 377 -8.07 -10.99 -31.00
N ALA A 378 -6.89 -10.39 -31.17
CA ALA A 378 -5.79 -10.93 -31.96
C ALA A 378 -4.48 -10.69 -31.21
N VAL A 379 -3.65 -11.73 -31.12
CA VAL A 379 -2.39 -11.72 -30.37
C VAL A 379 -1.26 -12.11 -31.32
N TYR A 380 -0.29 -11.23 -31.49
CA TYR A 380 0.89 -11.44 -32.32
C TYR A 380 2.11 -11.62 -31.43
N LYS A 381 3.03 -12.50 -31.82
CA LYS A 381 4.29 -12.73 -31.13
C LYS A 381 5.47 -12.40 -32.04
N LYS A 382 6.43 -11.65 -31.52
CA LYS A 382 7.69 -11.35 -32.19
C LYS A 382 8.87 -11.69 -31.30
N SER A 383 9.87 -12.36 -31.85
CA SER A 383 11.19 -12.48 -31.24
C SER A 383 12.06 -11.31 -31.67
N MET A 384 12.77 -10.72 -30.72
CA MET A 384 13.68 -9.59 -30.89
C MET A 384 15.13 -10.05 -30.67
N SER A 385 16.10 -9.13 -30.76
CA SER A 385 17.49 -9.42 -30.39
C SER A 385 17.62 -9.72 -28.89
N ASN A 386 18.71 -10.39 -28.48
CA ASN A 386 19.09 -10.58 -27.08
C ASN A 386 18.09 -11.35 -26.20
N ASP A 387 17.38 -12.32 -26.77
CA ASP A 387 16.38 -13.14 -26.06
C ASP A 387 15.20 -12.34 -25.50
N ASP A 388 14.93 -11.18 -26.12
CA ASP A 388 13.74 -10.39 -25.90
C ASP A 388 12.60 -10.84 -26.81
N TYR A 389 11.38 -10.78 -26.30
CA TYR A 389 10.17 -11.15 -27.00
C TYR A 389 9.08 -10.13 -26.72
N VAL A 390 8.15 -9.97 -27.67
CA VAL A 390 7.00 -9.09 -27.53
C VAL A 390 5.74 -9.82 -27.96
N PHE A 391 4.72 -9.83 -27.10
CA PHE A 391 3.35 -10.02 -27.55
C PHE A 391 2.69 -8.67 -27.80
N THR A 392 2.06 -8.51 -28.96
CA THR A 392 1.18 -7.38 -29.25
C THR A 392 -0.26 -7.88 -29.30
N VAL A 393 -1.10 -7.29 -28.47
CA VAL A 393 -2.48 -7.72 -28.22
C VAL A 393 -3.42 -6.61 -28.66
N VAL A 394 -4.39 -6.97 -29.49
CA VAL A 394 -5.55 -6.13 -29.79
C VAL A 394 -6.78 -6.82 -29.25
N ALA A 395 -7.57 -6.12 -28.44
CA ALA A 395 -8.83 -6.60 -27.93
C ALA A 395 -9.92 -5.56 -28.15
N VAL A 396 -11.07 -5.93 -28.71
CA VAL A 396 -12.16 -5.02 -29.04
C VAL A 396 -13.45 -5.46 -28.37
N SER A 397 -14.11 -4.52 -27.71
CA SER A 397 -15.42 -4.72 -27.08
C SER A 397 -16.27 -3.47 -27.26
N LYS A 398 -17.41 -3.59 -27.96
CA LYS A 398 -18.27 -2.46 -28.34
C LYS A 398 -17.43 -1.31 -28.92
N LYS A 399 -17.68 -0.07 -28.45
CA LYS A 399 -17.04 1.19 -28.80
C LYS A 399 -15.62 1.36 -28.24
N LEU A 400 -14.99 0.30 -27.74
CA LEU A 400 -13.69 0.35 -27.07
C LEU A 400 -12.72 -0.64 -27.71
N ALA A 401 -11.45 -0.24 -27.78
CA ALA A 401 -10.35 -1.14 -28.09
C ALA A 401 -9.20 -0.97 -27.10
N LEU A 402 -8.59 -2.09 -26.76
CA LEU A 402 -7.36 -2.19 -26.00
C LEU A 402 -6.23 -2.60 -26.95
N LEU A 403 -5.16 -1.83 -26.92
CA LEU A 403 -3.87 -2.17 -27.52
C LEU A 403 -2.88 -2.39 -26.39
N ALA A 404 -2.26 -3.57 -26.32
CA ALA A 404 -1.31 -3.89 -25.27
C ALA A 404 -0.04 -4.53 -25.81
N TRP A 405 1.09 -4.20 -25.18
CA TRP A 405 2.40 -4.76 -25.47
C TRP A 405 2.95 -5.43 -24.23
N PHE A 406 3.29 -6.72 -24.34
CA PHE A 406 3.92 -7.50 -23.29
C PHE A 406 5.34 -7.81 -23.76
N THR A 407 6.31 -7.05 -23.25
CA THR A 407 7.73 -7.26 -23.52
C THR A 407 8.31 -8.11 -22.41
N TYR A 408 9.04 -9.16 -22.75
CA TYR A 408 9.68 -10.01 -21.77
C TYR A 408 11.04 -10.53 -22.27
N ASN A 409 11.94 -10.78 -21.32
CA ASN A 409 13.26 -11.36 -21.57
C ASN A 409 13.30 -12.79 -21.03
N GLY A 410 13.87 -13.73 -21.78
CA GLY A 410 13.93 -15.14 -21.39
C GLY A 410 12.61 -15.90 -21.63
N LYS A 411 12.69 -17.08 -22.24
CA LYS A 411 11.50 -17.89 -22.58
C LYS A 411 10.70 -18.37 -21.37
N GLU A 412 11.33 -18.48 -20.21
CA GLU A 412 10.69 -18.83 -18.94
C GLU A 412 9.60 -17.85 -18.51
N ASN A 413 9.67 -16.59 -18.97
CA ASN A 413 8.68 -15.55 -18.65
C ASN A 413 7.52 -15.51 -19.65
N GLU A 414 7.56 -16.33 -20.72
CA GLU A 414 6.51 -16.38 -21.74
C GLU A 414 5.16 -16.79 -21.16
N GLU A 415 5.13 -17.84 -20.33
CA GLU A 415 3.88 -18.37 -19.77
C GLU A 415 3.19 -17.33 -18.88
N LEU A 416 3.96 -16.53 -18.13
CA LEU A 416 3.43 -15.44 -17.33
C LEU A 416 2.71 -14.40 -18.21
N CYS A 417 3.29 -14.04 -19.36
CA CYS A 417 2.64 -13.14 -20.31
C CYS A 417 1.40 -13.77 -20.92
N ILE A 418 1.44 -15.06 -21.28
CA ILE A 418 0.29 -15.76 -21.86
C ILE A 418 -0.89 -15.78 -20.87
N GLU A 419 -0.65 -16.13 -19.61
CA GLU A 419 -1.67 -16.15 -18.57
C GLU A 419 -2.22 -14.75 -18.29
N ALA A 420 -1.36 -13.73 -18.24
CA ALA A 420 -1.77 -12.33 -18.13
C ALA A 420 -2.68 -11.91 -19.30
N ILE A 421 -2.34 -12.26 -20.54
CA ILE A 421 -3.16 -11.97 -21.74
C ILE A 421 -4.52 -12.66 -21.64
N LYS A 422 -4.56 -13.95 -21.28
CA LYS A 422 -5.81 -14.71 -21.13
C LYS A 422 -6.71 -14.14 -20.02
N SER A 423 -6.11 -13.53 -18.99
CA SER A 423 -6.85 -12.93 -17.88
C SER A 423 -7.54 -11.61 -18.22
N ILE A 424 -7.22 -11.00 -19.37
CA ILE A 424 -7.83 -9.74 -19.79
C ILE A 424 -9.35 -9.92 -19.85
N SER A 425 -10.08 -9.01 -19.23
CA SER A 425 -11.53 -9.02 -19.20
C SER A 425 -12.08 -7.60 -19.27
N ILE A 426 -13.39 -7.46 -19.48
CA ILE A 426 -14.08 -6.17 -19.46
C ILE A 426 -15.36 -6.29 -18.62
N TYR A 427 -15.46 -5.48 -17.57
CA TYR A 427 -16.70 -5.35 -16.81
C TYR A 427 -17.51 -4.19 -17.43
N ASN A 428 -18.76 -4.48 -17.82
CA ASN A 428 -19.69 -3.47 -18.33
C ASN A 428 -20.34 -2.69 -17.18
#